data_AF-A0A524CPS5-F1
#
_entry.id   AF-A0A524CPS5-F1
#
_cell.length_a   1.000
_cell.length_b   1.000
_cell.length_c   1.000
_cell.angle_alpha   90.00
_cell.angle_beta   90.00
_cell.angle_gamma   90.00
#
_symmetry.space_group_name_H-M   'P 1'
#
loop_
_entity.id
_entity.type
_entity.pdbx_description
1 polymer ?
#
loop_
_entity_poly.entity_id
_entity_poly.type
_entity_poly.pdbx_seq_one_letter_code
_entity_poly.pdbx_strand_id
1 'polypeptide(L)'
;MIKKLYIIAESSANLFTYAPLETKTNDIQEQLITGFITANVSFSKAVIGKDLNTIRVGGERLIFFEDNSGLIIAAIADTRDSIMLLRRVMTEIMDSFHMLFKKELKQKNIDFSRTDKARDFKYFIDELCKKYIYSRETWKNILAVVTGITVSFFLSFFFLNPSSNLFNFLIDTINSGITQMDIRIFGLTCFIIQLILFSVLAPGSFISGLIAADRKNGKIAAIIHYLVLILIETIYYFTNPFYMFLDSITIFFYIYILLVFFPAIFLVVYYLGDLGGWLLTRVRLYPLEELKMKAHEYIKLRDDII
;
A
#
# COMPACT_ATOMS: atom_id res chain seq x y z
N MET A 1 -3.07 -11.56 -4.15
CA MET A 1 -1.88 -12.34 -3.76
C MET A 1 -1.95 -13.73 -4.39
N ILE A 2 -2.77 -14.64 -3.85
CA ILE A 2 -3.04 -15.95 -4.46
C ILE A 2 -4.33 -15.86 -5.27
N LYS A 3 -4.27 -16.21 -6.55
CA LYS A 3 -5.44 -16.26 -7.46
C LYS A 3 -6.07 -17.63 -7.50
N LYS A 4 -5.25 -18.67 -7.43
CA LYS A 4 -5.71 -20.06 -7.34
C LYS A 4 -4.69 -20.88 -6.56
N LEU A 5 -5.15 -21.86 -5.81
CA LEU A 5 -4.32 -22.74 -4.99
C LEU A 5 -4.82 -24.17 -5.09
N TYR A 6 -3.86 -25.10 -5.14
CA TYR A 6 -4.06 -26.53 -5.24
C TYR A 6 -3.25 -27.22 -4.15
N ILE A 7 -3.84 -28.21 -3.51
CA ILE A 7 -3.14 -29.17 -2.65
C ILE A 7 -3.32 -30.53 -3.28
N ILE A 8 -2.19 -31.13 -3.66
CA ILE A 8 -2.12 -32.32 -4.52
C ILE A 8 -1.38 -33.40 -3.74
N ALA A 9 -1.91 -34.63 -3.77
CA ALA A 9 -1.19 -35.78 -3.24
C ALA A 9 -0.05 -36.21 -4.18
N GLU A 10 0.91 -36.97 -3.68
CA GLU A 10 1.98 -37.57 -4.49
C GLU A 10 1.43 -38.41 -5.67
N SER A 11 0.23 -38.98 -5.53
CA SER A 11 -0.49 -39.68 -6.60
C SER A 11 -1.07 -38.80 -7.70
N SER A 12 -0.79 -37.48 -7.69
CA SER A 12 -1.41 -36.46 -8.54
C SER A 12 -2.90 -36.21 -8.30
N ALA A 13 -3.48 -36.83 -7.26
CA ALA A 13 -4.86 -36.57 -6.87
C ALA A 13 -4.99 -35.15 -6.31
N ASN A 14 -5.90 -34.35 -6.88
CA ASN A 14 -6.26 -33.04 -6.35
C ASN A 14 -7.06 -33.25 -5.05
N LEU A 15 -6.50 -32.89 -3.91
CA LEU A 15 -7.16 -33.02 -2.62
C LEU A 15 -8.02 -31.81 -2.31
N PHE A 16 -7.55 -30.61 -2.68
CA PHE A 16 -8.23 -29.38 -2.37
C PHE A 16 -7.89 -28.28 -3.38
N THR A 17 -8.89 -27.49 -3.75
CA THR A 17 -8.73 -26.33 -4.62
C THR A 17 -9.39 -25.10 -4.00
N TYR A 18 -8.65 -24.00 -4.02
CA TYR A 18 -9.11 -22.69 -3.60
C TYR A 18 -9.04 -21.71 -4.77
N ALA A 19 -10.15 -21.03 -5.02
CA ALA A 19 -10.28 -19.92 -5.95
C ALA A 19 -11.22 -18.87 -5.31
N PRO A 20 -10.77 -17.62 -5.06
CA PRO A 20 -11.56 -16.59 -4.39
C PRO A 20 -12.68 -16.01 -5.27
N LEU A 21 -12.54 -16.12 -6.59
CA LEU A 21 -13.62 -15.88 -7.54
C LEU A 21 -14.09 -17.26 -8.02
N GLU A 22 -15.39 -17.51 -8.02
CA GLU A 22 -15.99 -18.72 -8.61
C GLU A 22 -15.88 -18.70 -10.14
N THR A 23 -14.65 -18.65 -10.66
CA THR A 23 -14.40 -19.03 -12.05
C THR A 23 -14.64 -20.52 -12.11
N LYS A 24 -15.74 -20.94 -12.74
CA LYS A 24 -15.95 -22.34 -13.14
C LYS A 24 -14.75 -22.77 -13.97
N THR A 25 -13.82 -23.48 -13.36
CA THR A 25 -12.74 -24.14 -14.09
C THR A 25 -13.25 -25.50 -14.53
N ASN A 26 -13.01 -25.83 -15.81
CA ASN A 26 -13.36 -27.14 -16.33
C ASN A 26 -12.46 -28.20 -15.67
N ASP A 27 -13.04 -29.31 -15.19
CA ASP A 27 -12.32 -30.41 -14.52
C ASP A 27 -11.11 -30.92 -15.33
N ILE A 28 -11.22 -30.90 -16.66
CA ILE A 28 -10.16 -31.30 -17.59
C ILE A 28 -8.91 -30.41 -17.43
N GLN A 29 -9.08 -29.10 -17.23
CA GLN A 29 -7.95 -28.19 -17.04
C GLN A 29 -7.28 -28.41 -15.69
N GLU A 30 -8.03 -28.77 -14.64
CA GLU A 30 -7.46 -29.04 -13.33
C GLU A 30 -6.59 -30.29 -13.32
N GLN A 31 -7.06 -31.38 -13.93
CA GLN A 31 -6.28 -32.62 -14.05
C GLN A 31 -4.98 -32.44 -14.84
N LEU A 32 -5.02 -31.64 -15.92
CA LEU A 32 -3.83 -31.30 -16.69
C LEU A 32 -2.83 -30.49 -15.85
N ILE A 33 -3.32 -29.52 -15.08
CA ILE A 33 -2.50 -28.69 -14.20
C ILE A 33 -1.87 -29.53 -13.09
N THR A 34 -2.65 -30.39 -12.41
CA THR A 34 -2.10 -31.23 -11.34
C THR A 34 -1.10 -32.25 -11.87
N GLY A 35 -1.39 -32.90 -13.00
CA GLY A 35 -0.44 -33.82 -13.65
C GLY A 35 0.86 -33.12 -14.07
N PHE A 36 0.77 -31.92 -14.63
CA PHE A 36 1.94 -31.10 -14.99
C PHE A 36 2.76 -30.71 -13.75
N ILE A 37 2.11 -30.30 -12.67
CA ILE A 37 2.79 -29.92 -11.41
C ILE A 37 3.51 -31.13 -10.82
N THR A 38 2.84 -32.27 -10.71
CA THR A 38 3.46 -33.48 -10.15
C THR A 38 4.67 -33.92 -10.97
N ALA A 39 4.53 -33.95 -12.30
CA ALA A 39 5.66 -34.27 -13.19
C ALA A 39 6.85 -33.35 -12.94
N ASN A 40 6.61 -32.02 -12.87
CA ASN A 40 7.68 -31.06 -12.59
C ASN A 40 8.32 -31.25 -11.21
N VAL A 41 7.55 -31.58 -10.18
CA VAL A 41 8.10 -31.88 -8.85
C VAL A 41 8.99 -33.11 -8.89
N SER A 42 8.55 -34.19 -9.54
CA SER A 42 9.36 -35.41 -9.72
C SER A 42 10.66 -35.12 -10.46
N PHE A 43 10.62 -34.31 -11.52
CA PHE A 43 11.83 -33.87 -12.23
C PHE A 43 12.72 -32.98 -11.36
N SER A 44 12.14 -32.02 -10.63
CA SER A 44 12.90 -31.09 -9.80
C SER A 44 13.60 -31.78 -8.63
N LYS A 45 12.96 -32.78 -8.02
CA LYS A 45 13.58 -33.66 -7.01
C LYS A 45 14.84 -34.36 -7.53
N ALA A 46 14.81 -34.80 -8.79
CA ALA A 46 15.92 -35.51 -9.42
C ALA A 46 17.11 -34.59 -9.77
N VAL A 47 16.88 -33.29 -9.97
CA VAL A 47 17.88 -32.37 -10.55
C VAL A 47 18.36 -31.29 -9.58
N ILE A 48 17.49 -30.73 -8.73
CA ILE A 48 17.74 -29.46 -8.00
C ILE A 48 17.52 -29.57 -6.48
N GLY A 49 16.82 -30.61 -6.00
CA GLY A 49 16.47 -30.77 -4.58
C GLY A 49 15.07 -30.23 -4.24
N LYS A 50 14.63 -30.33 -2.98
CA LYS A 50 13.27 -29.99 -2.51
C LYS A 50 12.98 -28.48 -2.40
N ASP A 51 13.67 -27.66 -3.17
CA ASP A 51 13.50 -26.20 -3.09
C ASP A 51 12.28 -25.70 -3.88
N LEU A 52 11.87 -24.48 -3.55
CA LEU A 52 10.69 -23.83 -4.09
C LEU A 52 10.85 -23.57 -5.59
N ASN A 53 9.99 -24.15 -6.42
CA ASN A 53 10.04 -24.02 -7.86
C ASN A 53 9.06 -22.96 -8.35
N THR A 54 9.48 -22.16 -9.34
CA THR A 54 8.64 -21.12 -9.93
C THR A 54 8.63 -21.20 -11.44
N ILE A 55 7.45 -21.20 -12.05
CA ILE A 55 7.25 -21.16 -13.49
C ILE A 55 6.45 -19.90 -13.82
N ARG A 56 6.86 -19.14 -14.84
CA ARG A 56 6.08 -17.99 -15.33
C ARG A 56 5.20 -18.43 -16.48
N VAL A 57 3.90 -18.18 -16.40
CA VAL A 57 2.93 -18.52 -17.45
C VAL A 57 2.04 -17.30 -17.68
N GLY A 58 2.07 -16.72 -18.89
CA GLY A 58 1.14 -15.66 -19.30
C GLY A 58 1.13 -14.40 -18.41
N GLY A 59 2.27 -14.04 -17.80
CA GLY A 59 2.35 -12.90 -16.87
C GLY A 59 1.92 -13.22 -15.43
N GLU A 60 1.57 -14.48 -15.15
CA GLU A 60 1.34 -15.00 -13.81
C GLU A 60 2.51 -15.87 -13.36
N ARG A 61 2.63 -16.10 -12.05
CA ARG A 61 3.66 -16.96 -11.48
C ARG A 61 3.00 -18.17 -10.82
N LEU A 62 3.28 -19.36 -11.35
CA LEU A 62 3.01 -20.61 -10.68
C LEU A 62 4.16 -20.91 -9.73
N ILE A 63 3.84 -21.08 -8.45
CA ILE A 63 4.79 -21.46 -7.40
C ILE A 63 4.34 -22.78 -6.82
N PHE A 64 5.25 -23.71 -6.63
CA PHE A 64 4.95 -24.97 -6.00
C PHE A 64 6.12 -25.50 -5.20
N PHE A 65 5.81 -26.26 -4.15
CA PHE A 65 6.79 -27.07 -3.43
C PHE A 65 6.09 -28.28 -2.81
N GLU A 66 6.91 -29.26 -2.44
CA GLU A 66 6.46 -30.45 -1.74
C GLU A 66 6.89 -30.39 -0.28
N ASP A 67 5.95 -30.67 0.61
CA ASP A 67 6.20 -30.80 2.03
C ASP A 67 6.80 -32.19 2.38
N ASN A 68 7.35 -32.34 3.58
CA ASN A 68 7.87 -33.60 4.09
C ASN A 68 6.84 -34.72 4.18
N SER A 69 5.55 -34.39 4.20
CA SER A 69 4.43 -35.34 4.14
C SER A 69 4.17 -35.94 2.75
N GLY A 70 4.86 -35.47 1.70
CA GLY A 70 4.60 -35.87 0.32
C GLY A 70 3.42 -35.13 -0.34
N LEU A 71 2.82 -34.16 0.35
CA LEU A 71 1.84 -33.27 -0.24
C LEU A 71 2.51 -32.15 -1.02
N ILE A 72 1.99 -31.87 -2.21
CA ILE A 72 2.43 -30.77 -3.06
C ILE A 72 1.43 -29.64 -2.92
N ILE A 73 1.90 -28.45 -2.56
CA ILE A 73 1.10 -27.22 -2.63
C ILE A 73 1.55 -26.40 -3.83
N ALA A 74 0.58 -25.97 -4.62
CA ALA A 74 0.82 -25.14 -5.79
C ALA A 74 -0.13 -23.95 -5.79
N ALA A 75 0.40 -22.77 -6.12
CA ALA A 75 -0.36 -21.53 -6.16
C ALA A 75 -0.05 -20.75 -7.43
N ILE A 76 -1.10 -20.25 -8.08
CA ILE A 76 -1.00 -19.21 -9.10
C ILE A 76 -1.09 -17.88 -8.37
N ALA A 77 0.01 -17.13 -8.38
CA ALA A 77 0.16 -15.89 -7.64
C ALA A 77 0.51 -14.71 -8.54
N ASP A 78 0.31 -13.52 -7.99
CA ASP A 78 0.73 -12.28 -8.64
C ASP A 78 2.27 -12.20 -8.70
N THR A 79 2.80 -11.86 -9.87
CA THR A 79 4.24 -11.68 -10.09
C THR A 79 4.87 -10.62 -9.19
N ARG A 80 4.07 -9.66 -8.69
CA ARG A 80 4.51 -8.57 -7.81
C ARG A 80 4.78 -8.99 -6.37
N ASP A 81 4.39 -10.21 -5.99
CA ASP A 81 4.61 -10.72 -4.65
C ASP A 81 5.98 -11.42 -4.56
N SER A 82 6.67 -11.23 -3.42
CA SER A 82 8.00 -11.80 -3.23
C SER A 82 7.89 -13.31 -3.05
N ILE A 83 8.87 -14.04 -3.59
CA ILE A 83 8.90 -15.50 -3.52
C ILE A 83 8.94 -15.98 -2.05
N MET A 84 9.70 -15.29 -1.19
CA MET A 84 9.77 -15.60 0.24
C MET A 84 8.43 -15.39 0.97
N LEU A 85 7.68 -14.33 0.63
CA LEU A 85 6.35 -14.10 1.21
C LEU A 85 5.38 -15.21 0.80
N LEU A 86 5.33 -15.53 -0.49
CA LEU A 86 4.46 -16.58 -1.00
C LEU A 86 4.82 -17.94 -0.39
N ARG A 87 6.10 -18.25 -0.23
CA ARG A 87 6.56 -19.44 0.49
C ARG A 87 6.01 -19.48 1.91
N ARG A 88 6.20 -18.42 2.69
CA ARG A 88 5.71 -18.35 4.08
C ARG A 88 4.19 -18.56 4.15
N VAL A 89 3.43 -17.87 3.30
CA VAL A 89 1.96 -18.02 3.23
C VAL A 89 1.58 -19.45 2.89
N MET A 90 2.18 -20.04 1.85
CA MET A 90 1.87 -21.41 1.43
C MET A 90 2.26 -22.43 2.50
N THR A 91 3.37 -22.24 3.22
CA THR A 91 3.74 -23.09 4.36
C THR A 91 2.69 -23.01 5.48
N GLU A 92 2.25 -21.81 5.87
CA GLU A 92 1.18 -21.67 6.88
C GLU A 92 -0.15 -22.29 6.42
N ILE A 93 -0.47 -22.21 5.12
CA ILE A 93 -1.64 -22.90 4.54
C ILE A 93 -1.49 -24.42 4.66
N MET A 94 -0.33 -24.96 4.33
CA MET A 94 -0.07 -26.40 4.40
C MET A 94 -0.10 -26.92 5.84
N ASP A 95 0.52 -26.20 6.79
CA ASP A 95 0.50 -26.57 8.21
C ASP A 95 -0.93 -26.60 8.75
N SER A 96 -1.73 -25.58 8.43
CA SER A 96 -3.15 -25.54 8.79
C SER A 96 -3.96 -26.66 8.13
N PHE A 97 -3.66 -26.99 6.87
CA PHE A 97 -4.30 -28.12 6.18
C PHE A 97 -4.02 -29.44 6.92
N HIS A 98 -2.76 -29.70 7.28
CA HIS A 98 -2.38 -30.88 8.05
C HIS A 98 -3.08 -30.95 9.40
N MET A 99 -3.23 -29.83 10.11
CA MET A 99 -3.92 -29.78 11.39
C MET A 99 -5.42 -30.08 11.25
N LEU A 100 -6.10 -29.44 10.30
CA LEU A 100 -7.55 -29.56 10.10
C LEU A 100 -7.98 -30.94 9.58
N PHE A 101 -7.15 -31.53 8.71
CA PHE A 101 -7.46 -32.77 7.99
C PHE A 101 -6.63 -33.97 8.45
N LYS A 102 -5.96 -33.90 9.61
CA LYS A 102 -5.07 -34.96 10.14
C LYS A 102 -5.71 -36.35 10.20
N LYS A 103 -7.02 -36.43 10.49
CA LYS A 103 -7.73 -37.71 10.62
C LYS A 103 -8.08 -38.27 9.25
N GLU A 104 -8.54 -37.40 8.36
CA GLU A 104 -9.00 -37.69 7.01
C GLU A 104 -7.82 -38.04 6.08
N LEU A 105 -6.65 -37.43 6.27
CA LEU A 105 -5.42 -37.79 5.55
C LEU A 105 -4.97 -39.25 5.79
N LYS A 106 -5.43 -39.90 6.86
CA LYS A 106 -5.17 -41.33 7.12
C LYS A 106 -6.15 -42.25 6.41
N GLN A 107 -7.28 -41.74 5.93
CA GLN A 107 -8.32 -42.51 5.27
C GLN A 107 -8.09 -42.46 3.75
N LYS A 108 -8.10 -43.63 3.09
CA LYS A 108 -7.97 -43.70 1.63
C LYS A 108 -9.25 -43.18 0.96
N ASN A 109 -9.11 -42.40 -0.11
CA ASN A 109 -10.17 -41.94 -1.03
C ASN A 109 -11.18 -40.92 -0.47
N ILE A 110 -10.70 -39.87 0.20
CA ILE A 110 -11.57 -38.75 0.61
C ILE A 110 -11.37 -37.56 -0.33
N ASP A 111 -12.47 -37.09 -0.91
CA ASP A 111 -12.57 -35.78 -1.56
C ASP A 111 -12.80 -34.73 -0.47
N PHE A 112 -11.74 -34.00 -0.11
CA PHE A 112 -11.77 -33.03 0.98
C PHE A 112 -12.62 -31.80 0.64
N SER A 113 -12.85 -31.53 -0.65
CA SER A 113 -13.55 -30.33 -1.13
C SER A 113 -15.02 -30.24 -0.68
N ARG A 114 -15.63 -31.38 -0.31
CA ARG A 114 -17.04 -31.51 0.07
C ARG A 114 -17.30 -31.53 1.58
N THR A 115 -16.26 -31.40 2.39
CA THR A 115 -16.39 -31.41 3.85
C THR A 115 -16.74 -30.01 4.37
N ASP A 116 -17.50 -29.90 5.47
CA ASP A 116 -17.76 -28.61 6.12
C ASP A 116 -16.45 -27.88 6.51
N LYS A 117 -15.43 -28.67 6.87
CA LYS A 117 -14.07 -28.21 7.15
C LYS A 117 -13.41 -27.49 5.97
N ALA A 118 -13.79 -27.82 4.73
CA ALA A 118 -13.28 -27.14 3.54
C ALA A 118 -13.70 -25.68 3.52
N ARG A 119 -14.90 -25.35 3.99
CA ARG A 119 -15.38 -23.97 4.07
C ARG A 119 -14.57 -23.17 5.08
N ASP A 120 -14.35 -23.73 6.27
CA ASP A 120 -13.55 -23.09 7.32
C ASP A 120 -12.10 -22.90 6.86
N PHE A 121 -11.56 -23.88 6.14
CA PHE A 121 -10.22 -23.77 5.56
C PHE A 121 -10.13 -22.70 4.46
N LYS A 122 -11.14 -22.57 3.58
CA LYS A 122 -11.23 -21.46 2.61
C LYS A 122 -11.22 -20.10 3.32
N TYR A 123 -12.01 -19.95 4.38
CA TYR A 123 -12.06 -18.73 5.18
C TYR A 123 -10.70 -18.41 5.82
N PHE A 124 -10.01 -19.44 6.35
CA PHE A 124 -8.65 -19.29 6.86
C PHE A 124 -7.69 -18.77 5.78
N ILE A 125 -7.72 -19.33 4.57
CA ILE A 125 -6.88 -18.87 3.45
C ILE A 125 -7.18 -17.41 3.11
N ASP A 126 -8.46 -17.03 3.07
CA ASP A 126 -8.88 -15.64 2.81
C ASP A 126 -8.32 -14.67 3.86
N GLU A 127 -8.50 -14.97 5.14
CA GLU A 127 -8.02 -14.14 6.24
C GLU A 127 -6.49 -14.07 6.28
N LEU A 128 -5.80 -15.18 6.02
CA LEU A 128 -4.35 -15.21 5.90
C LEU A 128 -3.86 -14.32 4.75
N CYS A 129 -4.49 -14.45 3.57
CA CYS A 129 -4.16 -13.64 2.41
C CYS A 129 -4.42 -12.15 2.69
N LYS A 130 -5.55 -11.81 3.31
CA LYS A 130 -5.86 -10.43 3.72
C LYS A 130 -4.79 -9.90 4.69
N LYS A 131 -4.44 -10.63 5.75
CA LYS A 131 -3.42 -10.22 6.72
C LYS A 131 -2.09 -9.86 6.05
N TYR A 132 -1.64 -10.68 5.12
CA TYR A 132 -0.38 -10.43 4.40
C TYR A 132 -0.48 -9.30 3.37
N ILE A 133 -1.63 -9.11 2.74
CA ILE A 133 -1.90 -7.95 1.88
C ILE A 133 -1.92 -6.66 2.70
N TYR A 134 -2.62 -6.64 3.84
CA TYR A 134 -2.73 -5.46 4.72
C TYR A 134 -1.38 -5.04 5.30
N SER A 135 -0.57 -5.99 5.78
CA SER A 135 0.75 -5.66 6.33
C SER A 135 1.68 -5.01 5.29
N ARG A 136 1.55 -5.37 4.00
CA ARG A 136 2.26 -4.71 2.89
C ARG A 136 1.80 -3.26 2.70
N GLU A 137 0.52 -2.99 2.87
CA GLU A 137 -0.05 -1.64 2.78
C GLU A 137 0.45 -0.77 3.94
N THR A 138 0.54 -1.33 5.15
CA THR A 138 1.03 -0.60 6.32
C THR A 138 2.50 -0.17 6.15
N TRP A 139 3.39 -1.07 5.71
CA TRP A 139 4.79 -0.71 5.50
C TRP A 139 4.97 0.34 4.40
N LYS A 140 4.19 0.26 3.31
CA LYS A 140 4.20 1.29 2.26
C LYS A 140 3.72 2.64 2.78
N ASN A 141 2.70 2.67 3.64
CA ASN A 141 2.23 3.90 4.26
C ASN A 141 3.28 4.51 5.19
N ILE A 142 3.99 3.68 5.97
CA ILE A 142 5.12 4.16 6.79
C ILE A 142 6.22 4.74 5.90
N LEU A 143 6.65 4.01 4.86
CA LEU A 143 7.67 4.47 3.93
C LEU A 143 7.25 5.77 3.21
N ALA A 144 5.98 5.88 2.83
CA ALA A 144 5.39 7.06 2.21
C ALA A 144 5.50 8.28 3.13
N VAL A 145 5.07 8.14 4.39
CA VAL A 145 5.15 9.20 5.39
C VAL A 145 6.60 9.60 5.64
N VAL A 146 7.50 8.63 5.89
CA VAL A 146 8.92 8.89 6.16
C VAL A 146 9.55 9.64 4.99
N THR A 147 9.34 9.19 3.75
CA THR A 147 9.89 9.85 2.55
C THR A 147 9.33 11.26 2.40
N GLY A 148 8.02 11.44 2.62
CA GLY A 148 7.39 12.76 2.60
C GLY A 148 8.00 13.71 3.63
N ILE A 149 8.25 13.23 4.86
CA ILE A 149 8.92 14.00 5.92
C ILE A 149 10.35 14.34 5.49
N THR A 150 11.11 13.39 4.96
CA THR A 150 12.50 13.63 4.51
C THR A 150 12.55 14.70 3.41
N VAL A 151 11.64 14.66 2.45
CA VAL A 151 11.56 15.67 1.39
C VAL A 151 11.20 17.04 1.98
N SER A 152 10.17 17.11 2.82
CA SER A 152 9.80 18.38 3.46
C SER A 152 10.92 18.93 4.33
N PHE A 153 11.61 18.10 5.11
CA PHE A 153 12.75 18.51 5.92
C PHE A 153 13.91 19.05 5.06
N PHE A 154 14.23 18.37 3.96
CA PHE A 154 15.23 18.84 3.00
C PHE A 154 14.84 20.19 2.40
N LEU A 155 13.58 20.38 2.02
CA LEU A 155 13.09 21.67 1.50
C LEU A 155 13.10 22.76 2.57
N SER A 156 12.68 22.46 3.81
CA SER A 156 12.75 23.39 4.94
C SER A 156 14.17 23.94 5.15
N PHE A 157 15.19 23.10 4.95
CA PHE A 157 16.59 23.54 5.07
C PHE A 157 16.95 24.65 4.08
N PHE A 158 16.47 24.59 2.82
CA PHE A 158 16.69 25.68 1.84
C PHE A 158 15.94 26.96 2.21
N PHE A 159 14.79 26.83 2.87
CA PHE A 159 13.95 27.96 3.24
C PHE A 159 14.21 28.50 4.64
N LEU A 160 15.15 27.94 5.40
CA LEU A 160 15.44 28.35 6.79
C LEU A 160 15.95 29.79 6.88
N ASN A 161 16.97 30.14 6.10
CA ASN A 161 17.53 31.50 6.06
C ASN A 161 16.54 32.55 5.54
N PRO A 162 15.83 32.35 4.40
CA PRO A 162 14.87 33.35 3.94
C PRO A 162 13.69 33.48 4.90
N SER A 163 13.21 32.40 5.54
CA SER A 163 12.12 32.49 6.51
C SER A 163 12.52 33.25 7.77
N SER A 164 13.73 33.02 8.31
CA SER A 164 14.23 33.76 9.47
C SER A 164 14.38 35.25 9.17
N ASN A 165 14.90 35.59 7.97
CA ASN A 165 15.07 36.98 7.57
C ASN A 165 13.72 37.71 7.41
N LEU A 166 12.73 37.04 6.81
CA LEU A 166 11.37 37.59 6.68
C LEU A 166 10.69 37.78 8.03
N PHE A 167 10.91 36.85 8.96
CA PHE A 167 10.34 36.93 10.30
C PHE A 167 10.95 38.07 11.11
N ASN A 168 12.28 38.22 11.09
CA ASN A 168 12.96 39.34 11.74
C ASN A 168 12.53 40.68 11.16
N PHE A 169 12.44 40.78 9.83
CA PHE A 169 11.93 41.97 9.16
C PHE A 169 10.50 42.33 9.59
N LEU A 170 9.63 41.33 9.77
CA LEU A 170 8.27 41.51 10.29
C LEU A 170 8.28 42.09 11.70
N ILE A 171 9.09 41.52 12.60
CA ILE A 171 9.22 41.98 13.99
C ILE A 171 9.74 43.43 14.02
N ASP A 172 10.79 43.73 13.26
CA ASP A 172 11.40 45.06 13.22
C ASP A 172 10.40 46.11 12.71
N THR A 173 9.63 45.78 11.67
CA THR A 173 8.58 46.64 11.12
C THR A 173 7.54 46.97 12.20
N ILE A 174 7.07 45.95 12.94
CA ILE A 174 6.07 46.13 13.99
C ILE A 174 6.60 47.00 15.13
N ASN A 175 7.84 46.75 15.55
CA ASN A 175 8.48 47.51 16.62
C ASN A 175 8.71 48.97 16.25
N SER A 176 8.88 49.28 14.96
CA SER A 176 9.03 50.66 14.46
C SER A 176 7.73 51.48 14.43
N GLY A 177 6.57 50.85 14.70
CA GLY A 177 5.25 51.48 14.70
C GLY A 177 4.53 51.35 13.35
N ILE A 178 3.22 51.09 13.39
CA ILE A 178 2.43 50.71 12.20
C ILE A 178 1.90 51.95 11.47
N THR A 179 2.39 52.18 10.26
CA THR A 179 1.84 53.07 9.24
C THR A 179 0.98 52.30 8.22
N GLN A 180 0.25 52.99 7.33
CA GLN A 180 -0.49 52.31 6.25
C GLN A 180 0.40 51.55 5.28
N MET A 181 1.67 51.95 5.11
CA MET A 181 2.64 51.22 4.30
C MET A 181 2.97 49.86 4.93
N ASP A 182 2.95 49.79 6.26
CA ASP A 182 3.30 48.58 7.02
C ASP A 182 2.21 47.51 6.93
N ILE A 183 0.94 47.88 6.70
CA ILE A 183 -0.14 46.90 6.46
C ILE A 183 0.08 46.15 5.14
N ARG A 184 0.54 46.84 4.09
CA ARG A 184 0.83 46.21 2.78
C ARG A 184 2.05 45.31 2.86
N ILE A 185 3.10 45.78 3.55
CA ILE A 185 4.31 45.01 3.81
C ILE A 185 3.99 43.76 4.62
N PHE A 186 3.19 43.90 5.69
CA PHE A 186 2.70 42.79 6.50
C PHE A 186 1.97 41.75 5.66
N GLY A 187 1.00 42.17 4.85
CA GLY A 187 0.25 41.27 3.97
C GLY A 187 1.14 40.54 2.96
N LEU A 188 2.12 41.24 2.37
CA LEU A 188 3.09 40.63 1.46
C LEU A 188 3.96 39.59 2.17
N THR A 189 4.47 39.90 3.37
CA THR A 189 5.30 38.95 4.12
C THR A 189 4.50 37.71 4.52
N CYS A 190 3.26 37.88 4.98
CA CYS A 190 2.34 36.77 5.24
C CYS A 190 2.12 35.88 4.01
N PHE A 191 1.92 36.48 2.84
CA PHE A 191 1.77 35.75 1.58
C PHE A 191 3.04 34.97 1.21
N ILE A 192 4.22 35.57 1.39
CA ILE A 192 5.51 34.89 1.12
C ILE A 192 5.71 33.72 2.09
N ILE A 193 5.41 33.90 3.38
CA ILE A 193 5.46 32.81 4.38
C ILE A 193 4.53 31.67 3.96
N GLN A 194 3.31 31.97 3.51
CA GLN A 194 2.39 30.96 3.01
C GLN A 194 2.95 30.21 1.78
N LEU A 195 3.57 30.91 0.83
CA LEU A 195 4.21 30.28 -0.33
C LEU A 195 5.38 29.38 0.06
N ILE A 196 6.17 29.78 1.06
CA ILE A 196 7.26 28.96 1.60
C ILE A 196 6.68 27.68 2.22
N LEU A 197 5.68 27.80 3.09
CA LEU A 197 5.02 26.65 3.72
C LEU A 197 4.42 25.71 2.67
N PHE A 198 3.78 26.26 1.63
CA PHE A 198 3.29 25.48 0.49
C PHE A 198 4.43 24.74 -0.21
N SER A 199 5.51 25.43 -0.52
CA SER A 199 6.66 24.87 -1.24
C SER A 199 7.35 23.74 -0.47
N VAL A 200 7.32 23.79 0.86
CA VAL A 200 7.88 22.75 1.75
C VAL A 200 6.95 21.55 1.90
N LEU A 201 5.66 21.79 2.11
CA LEU A 201 4.70 20.75 2.50
C LEU A 201 4.09 20.03 1.30
N ALA A 202 3.74 20.76 0.24
CA ALA A 202 3.06 20.22 -0.94
C ALA A 202 3.82 19.07 -1.62
N PRO A 203 5.14 19.18 -1.91
CA PRO A 203 5.87 18.10 -2.57
C PRO A 203 5.98 16.84 -1.71
N GLY A 204 6.21 17.00 -0.40
CA GLY A 204 6.30 15.88 0.53
C GLY A 204 4.99 15.10 0.61
N SER A 205 3.86 15.80 0.67
CA SER A 205 2.54 15.18 0.68
C SER A 205 2.18 14.48 -0.63
N PHE A 206 2.52 15.08 -1.77
CA PHE A 206 2.35 14.47 -3.09
C PHE A 206 3.16 13.17 -3.24
N ILE A 207 4.44 13.20 -2.84
CA ILE A 207 5.33 12.02 -2.88
C ILE A 207 4.85 10.93 -1.92
N SER A 208 4.41 11.30 -0.72
CA SER A 208 3.77 10.38 0.22
C SER A 208 2.55 9.70 -0.41
N GLY A 209 1.68 10.47 -1.07
CA GLY A 209 0.56 9.95 -1.86
C GLY A 209 0.98 8.96 -2.96
N LEU A 210 1.99 9.32 -3.75
CA LEU A 210 2.54 8.46 -4.81
C LEU A 210 3.05 7.12 -4.28
N ILE A 211 3.80 7.12 -3.17
CA ILE A 211 4.38 5.90 -2.59
C ILE A 211 3.30 5.00 -1.99
N ALA A 212 2.29 5.59 -1.33
CA ALA A 212 1.12 4.88 -0.82
C ALA A 212 0.37 4.14 -1.94
N ALA A 213 0.38 4.72 -3.16
CA ALA A 213 -0.01 4.09 -4.41
C ALA A 213 -1.47 3.58 -4.48
N ASP A 214 -2.31 4.18 -3.64
CA ASP A 214 -3.77 4.09 -3.60
C ASP A 214 -4.31 5.44 -3.11
N ARG A 215 -5.51 5.83 -3.56
CA ARG A 215 -6.11 7.13 -3.19
C ARG A 215 -6.40 7.26 -1.71
N LYS A 216 -7.02 6.24 -1.11
CA LYS A 216 -7.42 6.28 0.31
C LYS A 216 -6.16 6.32 1.18
N ASN A 217 -5.19 5.45 0.88
CA ASN A 217 -3.93 5.41 1.61
C ASN A 217 -3.10 6.68 1.39
N GLY A 218 -3.11 7.27 0.19
CA GLY A 218 -2.42 8.53 -0.10
C GLY A 218 -2.95 9.70 0.71
N LYS A 219 -4.28 9.81 0.87
CA LYS A 219 -4.91 10.81 1.76
C LYS A 219 -4.47 10.63 3.20
N ILE A 220 -4.54 9.39 3.71
CA ILE A 220 -4.15 9.08 5.09
C ILE A 220 -2.68 9.41 5.31
N ALA A 221 -1.80 9.00 4.40
CA ALA A 221 -0.37 9.25 4.50
C ALA A 221 -0.04 10.76 4.46
N ALA A 222 -0.76 11.55 3.65
CA ALA A 222 -0.63 13.00 3.63
C ALA A 222 -1.11 13.67 4.92
N ILE A 223 -2.23 13.21 5.50
CA ILE A 223 -2.73 13.71 6.80
C ILE A 223 -1.71 13.42 7.90
N ILE A 224 -1.18 12.19 7.97
CA ILE A 224 -0.19 11.81 8.98
C ILE A 224 1.10 12.62 8.81
N HIS A 225 1.60 12.73 7.57
CA HIS A 225 2.77 13.56 7.23
C HIS A 225 2.59 15.00 7.72
N TYR A 226 1.45 15.61 7.41
CA TYR A 226 1.09 16.95 7.85
C TYR A 226 1.12 17.06 9.37
N LEU A 227 0.36 16.22 10.09
CA LEU A 227 0.29 16.23 11.55
C LEU A 227 1.65 16.07 12.22
N VAL A 228 2.50 15.19 11.70
CA VAL A 228 3.86 14.99 12.22
C VAL A 228 4.70 16.26 12.05
N LEU A 229 4.60 16.94 10.91
CA LEU A 229 5.32 18.20 10.70
C LEU A 229 4.80 19.32 11.60
N ILE A 230 3.48 19.48 11.79
CA ILE A 230 2.95 20.44 12.76
C ILE A 230 3.51 20.15 14.16
N LEU A 231 3.55 18.88 14.55
CA LEU A 231 4.04 18.46 15.85
C LEU A 231 5.53 18.79 16.02
N ILE A 232 6.35 18.50 15.01
CA ILE A 232 7.79 18.83 15.02
C ILE A 232 8.00 20.34 15.14
N GLU A 233 7.30 21.14 14.33
CA GLU A 233 7.37 22.61 14.39
C GLU A 233 6.92 23.16 15.74
N THR A 234 5.83 22.60 16.30
CA THR A 234 5.32 22.98 17.62
C THR A 234 6.33 22.66 18.72
N ILE A 235 6.90 21.45 18.71
CA ILE A 235 7.94 21.07 19.67
C ILE A 235 9.15 21.98 19.52
N TYR A 236 9.61 22.25 18.29
CA TYR A 236 10.75 23.13 18.03
C TYR A 236 10.51 24.54 18.59
N TYR A 237 9.32 25.11 18.35
CA TYR A 237 8.94 26.43 18.86
C TYR A 237 8.95 26.47 20.39
N PHE A 238 8.35 25.49 21.07
CA PHE A 238 8.27 25.50 22.54
C PHE A 238 9.55 25.08 23.26
N THR A 239 10.45 24.32 22.60
CA THR A 239 11.70 23.86 23.22
C THR A 239 12.87 24.81 22.99
N ASN A 240 12.79 25.67 21.98
CA ASN A 240 13.87 26.60 21.68
C ASN A 240 13.79 27.81 22.64
N PRO A 241 14.78 27.98 23.54
CA PRO A 241 14.73 29.00 24.60
C PRO A 241 14.67 30.43 24.05
N PHE A 242 15.14 30.67 22.82
CA PHE A 242 14.99 31.96 22.15
C PHE A 242 13.52 32.34 21.96
N TYR A 243 12.63 31.37 21.71
CA TYR A 243 11.20 31.62 21.52
C TYR A 243 10.40 31.66 22.83
N MET A 244 10.91 31.05 23.90
CA MET A 244 10.32 31.17 25.24
C MET A 244 10.45 32.57 25.84
N PHE A 245 11.46 33.35 25.41
CA PHE A 245 11.65 34.75 25.83
C PHE A 245 10.92 35.76 24.94
N LEU A 246 10.24 35.32 23.88
CA LEU A 246 9.61 36.25 22.95
C LEU A 246 8.37 36.92 23.53
N ASP A 247 8.27 38.21 23.25
CA ASP A 247 7.16 39.07 23.62
C ASP A 247 5.81 38.48 23.16
N SER A 248 4.74 38.87 23.85
CA SER A 248 3.34 38.47 23.60
C SER A 248 2.91 38.63 22.12
N ILE A 249 3.58 39.52 21.37
CA ILE A 249 3.41 39.73 19.93
C ILE A 249 3.81 38.48 19.12
N THR A 250 4.92 37.82 19.44
CA THR A 250 5.39 36.65 18.70
C THR A 250 4.49 35.44 18.93
N ILE A 251 4.07 35.23 20.18
CA ILE A 251 3.10 34.18 20.53
C ILE A 251 1.80 34.39 19.76
N PHE A 252 1.32 35.64 19.69
CA PHE A 252 0.14 35.99 18.89
C PHE A 252 0.33 35.63 17.42
N PHE A 253 1.48 35.94 16.81
CA PHE A 253 1.75 35.57 15.41
C PHE A 253 1.84 34.07 15.18
N TYR A 254 2.46 33.33 16.09
CA TYR A 254 2.52 31.88 16.00
C TYR A 254 1.11 31.26 16.01
N ILE A 255 0.24 31.72 16.93
CA ILE A 255 -1.16 31.30 17.00
C ILE A 255 -1.92 31.71 15.74
N TYR A 256 -1.71 32.93 15.24
CA TYR A 256 -2.32 33.41 14.00
C TYR A 256 -1.94 32.53 12.82
N ILE A 257 -0.66 32.16 12.69
CA ILE A 257 -0.19 31.29 11.61
C ILE A 257 -0.85 29.92 11.71
N LEU A 258 -0.91 29.33 12.91
CA LEU A 258 -1.58 28.05 13.18
C LEU A 258 -3.09 28.07 12.88
N LEU A 259 -3.78 29.18 13.13
CA LEU A 259 -5.22 29.26 12.92
C LEU A 259 -5.59 29.59 11.47
N VAL A 260 -4.76 30.35 10.76
CA VAL A 260 -5.10 30.85 9.42
C VAL A 260 -4.42 30.04 8.32
N PHE A 261 -3.10 29.85 8.38
CA PHE A 261 -2.36 29.23 7.28
C PHE A 261 -2.45 27.72 7.30
N PHE A 262 -2.37 27.10 8.48
CA PHE A 262 -2.37 25.64 8.61
C PHE A 262 -3.67 25.00 8.04
N PRO A 263 -4.89 25.48 8.33
CA PRO A 263 -6.09 24.91 7.71
C PRO A 263 -6.12 25.04 6.18
N ALA A 264 -5.65 26.17 5.63
CA ALA A 264 -5.57 26.36 4.18
C ALA A 264 -4.55 25.39 3.55
N ILE A 265 -3.38 25.22 4.18
CA ILE A 265 -2.34 24.30 3.73
C ILE A 265 -2.80 22.84 3.85
N PHE A 266 -3.55 22.50 4.91
CA PHE A 266 -4.10 21.16 5.10
C PHE A 266 -4.93 20.70 3.90
N LEU A 267 -5.81 21.56 3.38
CA LEU A 267 -6.60 21.25 2.20
C LEU A 267 -5.73 20.92 0.99
N VAL A 268 -4.70 21.74 0.74
CA VAL A 268 -3.74 21.50 -0.35
C VAL A 268 -3.04 20.16 -0.16
N VAL A 269 -2.47 19.92 1.02
CA VAL A 269 -1.74 18.69 1.37
C VAL A 269 -2.64 17.47 1.18
N TYR A 270 -3.89 17.56 1.63
CA TYR A 270 -4.90 16.51 1.44
C TYR A 270 -5.15 16.20 -0.04
N TYR A 271 -5.39 17.23 -0.86
CA TYR A 271 -5.66 17.05 -2.29
C TYR A 271 -4.43 16.54 -3.05
N LEU A 272 -3.22 16.98 -2.69
CA LEU A 272 -1.99 16.49 -3.32
C LEU A 272 -1.67 15.05 -2.93
N GLY A 273 -1.94 14.65 -1.69
CA GLY A 273 -1.88 13.24 -1.28
C GLY A 273 -2.83 12.36 -2.08
N ASP A 274 -4.07 12.82 -2.29
CA ASP A 274 -5.05 12.12 -3.14
C ASP A 274 -4.59 12.05 -4.60
N LEU A 275 -4.10 13.15 -5.15
CA LEU A 275 -3.61 13.23 -6.52
C LEU A 275 -2.41 12.29 -6.75
N GLY A 276 -1.47 12.26 -5.81
CA GLY A 276 -0.33 11.35 -5.84
C GLY A 276 -0.78 9.88 -5.83
N GLY A 277 -1.69 9.52 -4.93
CA GLY A 277 -2.26 8.17 -4.89
C GLY A 277 -2.97 7.80 -6.19
N TRP A 278 -3.78 8.73 -6.72
CA TRP A 278 -4.53 8.53 -7.97
C TRP A 278 -3.65 8.31 -9.20
N LEU A 279 -2.58 9.10 -9.38
CA LEU A 279 -1.71 8.99 -10.54
C LEU A 279 -1.14 7.58 -10.70
N LEU A 280 -0.71 6.99 -9.58
CA LEU A 280 -0.11 5.66 -9.60
C LEU A 280 -1.17 4.55 -9.74
N THR A 281 -2.36 4.75 -9.16
CA THR A 281 -3.52 3.88 -9.40
C THR A 281 -3.89 3.87 -10.89
N ARG A 282 -3.95 5.04 -11.53
CA ARG A 282 -4.24 5.16 -12.96
C ARG A 282 -3.19 4.45 -13.79
N VAL A 283 -1.90 4.78 -13.63
CA VAL A 283 -0.80 4.13 -14.37
C VAL A 283 -0.81 2.60 -14.19
N ARG A 284 -1.15 2.09 -13.01
CA ARG A 284 -1.21 0.64 -12.74
C ARG A 284 -2.45 -0.05 -13.34
N LEU A 285 -3.55 0.66 -13.57
CA LEU A 285 -4.81 0.09 -14.05
C LEU A 285 -5.12 0.43 -15.52
N TYR A 286 -4.30 1.25 -16.18
CA TYR A 286 -4.51 1.70 -17.55
C TYR A 286 -3.93 0.75 -18.61
N PRO A 287 -4.30 -0.55 -18.54
CA PRO A 287 -5.12 -1.05 -19.64
C PRO A 287 -6.39 -1.83 -19.20
N LEU A 288 -6.58 -2.11 -17.91
CA LEU A 288 -7.68 -2.93 -17.40
C LEU A 288 -9.02 -2.18 -17.32
N GLU A 289 -9.01 -0.89 -17.02
CA GLU A 289 -10.25 -0.08 -16.98
C GLU A 289 -10.79 0.23 -18.38
N GLU A 290 -9.90 0.42 -19.36
CA GLU A 290 -10.28 0.62 -20.75
C GLU A 290 -10.84 -0.68 -21.37
N LEU A 291 -10.27 -1.83 -21.01
CA LEU A 291 -10.80 -3.15 -21.38
C LEU A 291 -12.14 -3.45 -20.70
N LYS A 292 -12.35 -3.03 -19.45
CA LYS A 292 -13.66 -3.17 -18.78
C LYS A 292 -14.73 -2.29 -19.42
N MET A 293 -14.41 -1.04 -19.76
CA MET A 293 -15.34 -0.16 -20.46
C MET A 293 -15.70 -0.70 -21.85
N LYS A 294 -14.70 -1.14 -22.63
CA LYS A 294 -14.93 -1.78 -23.93
C LYS A 294 -15.73 -3.09 -23.81
N ALA A 295 -15.47 -3.90 -22.79
CA ALA A 295 -16.24 -5.13 -22.55
C ALA A 295 -17.69 -4.83 -22.16
N HIS A 296 -17.94 -3.77 -21.37
CA HIS A 296 -19.29 -3.36 -21.00
C HIS A 296 -20.07 -2.77 -22.18
N GLU A 297 -19.42 -1.99 -23.05
CA GLU A 297 -19.99 -1.57 -24.34
C GLU A 297 -20.32 -2.77 -25.23
N TYR A 298 -19.44 -3.77 -25.29
CA TYR A 298 -19.67 -4.99 -26.08
C TYR A 298 -20.85 -5.82 -25.57
N ILE A 299 -21.02 -5.91 -24.25
CA ILE A 299 -22.18 -6.58 -23.63
C ILE A 299 -23.46 -5.81 -23.94
N LYS A 300 -23.42 -4.48 -23.83
CA LYS A 300 -24.57 -3.63 -24.14
C LYS A 300 -25.01 -3.72 -25.61
N LEU A 301 -24.04 -3.68 -26.54
CA LEU A 301 -24.27 -3.88 -27.97
C LEU A 301 -24.82 -5.27 -28.30
N ARG A 302 -24.40 -6.31 -27.57
CA ARG A 302 -24.94 -7.66 -27.74
C ARG A 302 -26.39 -7.76 -27.27
N ASP A 303 -26.71 -7.16 -26.13
CA ASP A 303 -28.06 -7.20 -25.56
C ASP A 303 -29.06 -6.36 -26.38
N ASP A 304 -28.60 -5.36 -27.14
CA ASP A 304 -29.43 -4.59 -28.08
C ASP A 304 -29.70 -5.30 -29.43
N ILE A 305 -28.96 -6.38 -29.75
CA ILE A 305 -29.07 -7.13 -31.01
C ILE A 305 -29.93 -8.41 -30.87
N ILE A 306 -30.15 -8.90 -29.65
CA ILE A 306 -30.94 -10.12 -29.35
C ILE A 306 -32.37 -9.74 -28.99
#